data_AF-A0A382AX73-F1
#
_entry.id   AF-A0A382AX73-F1
#
_cell.length_a   1.000
_cell.length_b   1.000
_cell.length_c   1.000
_cell.angle_alpha   90.00
_cell.angle_beta   90.00
_cell.angle_gamma   90.00
#
_symmetry.space_group_name_H-M   'P 1'
#
loop_
_entity.id
_entity.type
_entity.pdbx_description
1 polymer ?
#
loop_
_entity_poly.entity_id
_entity_poly.type
_entity_poly.pdbx_seq_one_letter_code
_entity_poly.pdbx_strand_id
1 'polypeptide(L)'
;MIIRLQKVYERWMFNAYSCSSFQLALYRIIFTFTLIFFIGVPQFSTKIIVFPDGFFNPPPLFGLFFNDIPPIIYFKITDVILHIGFYCTFIGLLTKASGIISASICIINFGFIFSTGKIDHSFILWFTLFMMSFSGWGKEFSIDSIVFNTKNIKIQSWPISILSMGLGFAFFTAGLIKLISGWLGTSSSMFRAFFLRNYYVQQKQAYLAKLFENFNFQLFWEIGDWFTVLFEIGFLVVVFQPALFRFFTLLANFFHGLVMLIMNISFHTFLPLYLLFWVPLIPNQVIMRARAIFAKLNQNKLTLIRITIIILCFYLAHIVFMNKMVILTRDILLFSGFTLSLYLLIIKPKTVFLKHEDQVKKNVIKFDGVCNLCNGFVQFVVKRDKKAYFNFSTLQDSDNGKKEYQTIILEKNTETLEKSTAVLEIARNLSGLWPYLYLLLLVPKPLRDYVYSIIAKNRYHWFGKRDTCMVPSPDLKNRFL
;
A
#
# COMPACT_ATOMS: atom_id res chain seq x y z
N MET A 1 -29.54 -15.43 -8.85
CA MET A 1 -28.46 -15.66 -7.84
C MET A 1 -27.06 -15.52 -8.43
N ILE A 2 -26.72 -16.26 -9.51
CA ILE A 2 -25.40 -16.26 -10.15
C ILE A 2 -24.91 -14.85 -10.56
N ILE A 3 -25.77 -14.06 -11.23
CA ILE A 3 -25.44 -12.68 -11.64
C ILE A 3 -25.09 -11.77 -10.44
N ARG A 4 -25.75 -11.97 -9.29
CA ARG A 4 -25.48 -11.20 -8.06
C ARG A 4 -24.11 -11.58 -7.48
N LEU A 5 -23.78 -12.87 -7.46
CA LEU A 5 -22.48 -13.37 -7.01
C LEU A 5 -21.35 -12.88 -7.92
N GLN A 6 -21.55 -12.91 -9.23
CA GLN A 6 -20.59 -12.37 -10.20
C GLN A 6 -20.30 -10.88 -9.94
N LYS A 7 -21.33 -10.05 -9.76
CA LYS A 7 -21.15 -8.61 -9.45
C LYS A 7 -20.40 -8.38 -8.13
N VAL A 8 -20.67 -9.20 -7.11
CA VAL A 8 -19.95 -9.12 -5.82
C VAL A 8 -18.49 -9.49 -6.02
N TYR A 9 -18.21 -10.56 -6.75
CA TYR A 9 -16.86 -11.00 -7.06
C TYR A 9 -16.09 -9.97 -7.89
N GLU A 10 -16.67 -9.43 -8.96
CA GLU A 10 -16.05 -8.39 -9.80
C GLU A 10 -15.75 -7.14 -8.98
N ARG A 11 -16.69 -6.70 -8.13
CA ARG A 11 -16.47 -5.56 -7.23
C ARG A 11 -15.34 -5.85 -6.24
N TRP A 12 -15.28 -7.05 -5.68
CA TRP A 12 -14.20 -7.42 -4.77
C TRP A 12 -12.86 -7.44 -5.50
N MET A 13 -12.78 -8.18 -6.60
CA MET A 13 -11.56 -8.38 -7.37
C MET A 13 -10.99 -7.05 -7.89
N PHE A 14 -11.80 -6.17 -8.46
CA PHE A 14 -11.29 -4.96 -9.12
C PHE A 14 -11.33 -3.69 -8.26
N ASN A 15 -12.15 -3.64 -7.21
CA ASN A 15 -12.39 -2.40 -6.46
C ASN A 15 -12.15 -2.48 -4.95
N ALA A 16 -12.11 -3.66 -4.31
CA ALA A 16 -12.02 -3.74 -2.85
C ALA A 16 -10.70 -3.21 -2.30
N TYR A 17 -9.58 -3.52 -2.95
CA TYR A 17 -8.24 -3.09 -2.54
C TYR A 17 -7.70 -1.95 -3.41
N SER A 18 -8.50 -0.91 -3.64
CA SER A 18 -8.11 0.23 -4.46
C SER A 18 -6.97 1.04 -3.82
N CYS A 19 -5.93 1.35 -4.61
CA CYS A 19 -4.82 2.21 -4.24
C CYS A 19 -4.59 3.29 -5.32
N SER A 20 -4.14 4.47 -4.91
CA SER A 20 -3.68 5.51 -5.84
C SER A 20 -2.33 5.16 -6.48
N SER A 21 -1.99 5.78 -7.60
CA SER A 21 -0.68 5.63 -8.27
C SER A 21 0.49 5.94 -7.36
N PHE A 22 0.37 7.00 -6.55
CA PHE A 22 1.36 7.39 -5.56
C PHE A 22 1.58 6.30 -4.51
N GLN A 23 0.48 5.74 -3.99
CA GLN A 23 0.52 4.71 -2.96
C GLN A 23 1.24 3.46 -3.47
N LEU A 24 0.95 3.06 -4.70
CA LEU A 24 1.64 1.95 -5.36
C LEU A 24 3.12 2.25 -5.60
N ALA A 25 3.45 3.46 -6.03
CA ALA A 25 4.84 3.88 -6.23
C ALA A 25 5.64 3.90 -4.92
N LEU A 26 5.04 4.42 -3.85
CA LEU A 26 5.64 4.42 -2.52
C LEU A 26 5.84 2.99 -2.01
N TYR A 27 4.83 2.12 -2.20
CA TYR A 27 4.96 0.71 -1.86
C TYR A 27 6.11 0.05 -2.62
N ARG A 28 6.24 0.28 -3.94
CA ARG A 28 7.37 -0.24 -4.73
C ARG A 28 8.71 0.12 -4.10
N ILE A 29 8.91 1.41 -3.79
CA ILE A 29 10.15 1.94 -3.21
C ILE A 29 10.42 1.29 -1.84
N ILE A 30 9.44 1.26 -0.94
CA ILE A 30 9.62 0.70 0.41
C ILE A 30 9.86 -0.82 0.35
N PHE A 31 9.09 -1.52 -0.49
CA PHE A 31 9.19 -2.96 -0.68
C PHE A 31 10.58 -3.37 -1.16
N THR A 32 11.06 -2.77 -2.26
CA THR A 32 12.38 -3.10 -2.80
C THR A 32 13.52 -2.57 -1.93
N PHE A 33 13.37 -1.41 -1.29
CA PHE A 33 14.34 -0.92 -0.31
C PHE A 33 14.51 -1.90 0.86
N THR A 34 13.39 -2.40 1.41
CA THR A 34 13.45 -3.36 2.51
C THR A 34 14.10 -4.67 2.06
N LEU A 35 13.80 -5.12 0.84
CA LEU A 35 14.44 -6.31 0.27
C LEU A 35 15.94 -6.13 0.07
N ILE A 36 16.36 -4.99 -0.46
CA ILE A 36 17.77 -4.72 -0.74
C ILE A 36 18.57 -4.56 0.56
N PHE A 37 18.08 -3.74 1.51
CA PHE A 37 18.90 -3.27 2.63
C PHE A 37 18.68 -3.99 3.96
N PHE A 38 17.55 -4.70 4.14
CA PHE A 38 17.20 -5.36 5.41
C PHE A 38 17.11 -6.88 5.28
N ILE A 39 16.56 -7.38 4.17
CA ILE A 39 16.38 -8.82 3.95
C ILE A 39 17.56 -9.40 3.16
N GLY A 40 18.08 -8.64 2.19
CA GLY A 40 19.09 -9.07 1.24
C GLY A 40 18.46 -9.62 -0.05
N VAL A 41 19.05 -9.24 -1.19
CA VAL A 41 18.74 -9.87 -2.47
C VAL A 41 19.18 -11.34 -2.42
N PRO A 42 18.34 -12.30 -2.81
CA PRO A 42 18.70 -13.72 -2.79
C PRO A 42 19.95 -13.99 -3.63
N GLN A 43 20.92 -14.67 -3.02
CA GLN A 43 22.11 -15.17 -3.70
C GLN A 43 22.02 -16.70 -3.76
N PHE A 44 21.77 -17.25 -4.94
CA PHE A 44 21.52 -18.68 -5.15
C PHE A 44 22.81 -19.46 -5.39
N SER A 45 23.83 -18.84 -5.99
CA SER A 45 25.12 -19.48 -6.22
C SER A 45 25.77 -20.00 -4.92
N THR A 46 25.61 -19.27 -3.81
CA THR A 46 26.14 -19.68 -2.51
C THR A 46 25.27 -20.72 -1.81
N LYS A 47 23.95 -20.66 -2.00
CA LYS A 47 23.01 -21.57 -1.37
C LYS A 47 23.02 -22.96 -1.99
N ILE A 48 23.13 -23.05 -3.32
CA ILE A 48 23.03 -24.32 -4.04
C ILE A 48 24.23 -25.23 -3.80
N ILE A 49 25.43 -24.66 -3.60
CA ILE A 49 26.69 -25.40 -3.33
C ILE A 49 26.59 -26.30 -2.09
N VAL A 50 25.70 -25.97 -1.15
CA VAL A 50 25.53 -26.73 0.10
C VAL A 50 24.81 -28.06 -0.12
N PHE A 51 24.11 -28.23 -1.26
CA PHE A 51 23.29 -29.40 -1.52
C PHE A 51 24.02 -30.40 -2.43
N PRO A 52 24.15 -31.68 -2.03
CA PRO A 52 24.70 -32.71 -2.92
C PRO A 52 23.76 -32.97 -4.10
N ASP A 53 24.32 -33.21 -5.28
CA ASP A 53 23.57 -33.38 -6.55
C ASP A 53 22.50 -34.49 -6.48
N GLY A 54 22.73 -35.53 -5.65
CA GLY A 54 21.79 -36.65 -5.47
C GLY A 54 20.48 -36.33 -4.73
N PHE A 55 20.30 -35.10 -4.23
CA PHE A 55 19.06 -34.67 -3.54
C PHE A 55 18.07 -33.96 -4.46
N PHE A 56 18.28 -33.96 -5.79
CA PHE A 56 17.37 -33.33 -6.73
C PHE A 56 16.06 -34.13 -6.87
N ASN A 57 15.02 -33.71 -6.16
CA ASN A 57 13.65 -34.22 -6.32
C ASN A 57 12.68 -33.06 -6.60
N PRO A 58 12.55 -32.62 -7.86
CA PRO A 58 11.80 -31.42 -8.20
C PRO A 58 10.31 -31.51 -7.82
N PRO A 59 9.73 -30.48 -7.16
CA PRO A 59 8.29 -30.44 -6.94
C PRO A 59 7.52 -30.36 -8.27
N PRO A 60 6.27 -30.86 -8.33
CA PRO A 60 5.47 -30.85 -9.56
C PRO A 60 5.20 -29.41 -10.01
N LEU A 61 5.64 -29.08 -11.24
CA LEU A 61 5.42 -27.88 -12.07
C LEU A 61 6.69 -27.55 -12.87
N PHE A 62 7.61 -26.79 -12.26
CA PHE A 62 8.77 -26.21 -12.96
C PHE A 62 9.96 -27.15 -13.01
N GLY A 63 10.16 -27.96 -11.97
CA GLY A 63 11.29 -28.86 -11.92
C GLY A 63 11.15 -30.09 -12.83
N LEU A 64 10.00 -30.28 -13.50
CA LEU A 64 9.82 -31.29 -14.55
C LEU A 64 10.55 -30.92 -15.87
N PHE A 65 10.92 -29.65 -16.06
CA PHE A 65 11.66 -29.21 -17.25
C PHE A 65 13.18 -29.39 -17.10
N PHE A 66 13.65 -29.83 -15.93
CA PHE A 66 15.06 -30.00 -15.62
C PHE A 66 15.29 -31.42 -15.12
N ASN A 67 16.26 -32.11 -15.72
CA ASN A 67 16.64 -33.45 -15.27
C ASN A 67 17.62 -33.39 -14.09
N ASP A 68 18.40 -32.31 -13.99
CA ASP A 68 19.45 -32.10 -12.98
C ASP A 68 19.50 -30.63 -12.54
N ILE A 69 20.23 -30.37 -11.43
CA ILE A 69 20.53 -29.01 -10.98
C ILE A 69 21.47 -28.33 -12.00
N PRO A 70 21.17 -27.10 -12.46
CA PRO A 70 22.02 -26.36 -13.40
C PRO A 70 23.45 -26.13 -12.86
N PRO A 71 24.46 -25.96 -13.74
CA PRO A 71 25.82 -25.69 -13.31
C PRO A 71 25.92 -24.35 -12.56
N ILE A 72 26.90 -24.23 -11.65
CA ILE A 72 27.07 -23.03 -10.79
C ILE A 72 27.14 -21.69 -11.56
N ILE A 73 27.62 -21.72 -12.82
CA ILE A 73 27.68 -20.54 -13.69
C ILE A 73 26.30 -19.96 -13.98
N TYR A 74 25.28 -20.81 -14.12
CA TYR A 74 23.88 -20.40 -14.28
C TYR A 74 23.46 -19.54 -13.08
N PHE A 75 23.68 -20.04 -11.86
CA PHE A 75 23.29 -19.33 -10.65
C PHE A 75 24.04 -18.01 -10.47
N LYS A 76 25.34 -17.97 -10.78
CA LYS A 76 26.13 -16.72 -10.78
C LYS A 76 25.57 -15.68 -11.75
N ILE A 77 25.20 -16.08 -12.96
CA ILE A 77 24.57 -15.19 -13.95
C ILE A 77 23.22 -14.69 -13.42
N THR A 78 22.37 -15.59 -12.92
CA THR A 78 21.07 -15.19 -12.39
C THR A 78 21.17 -14.27 -11.18
N ASP A 79 22.16 -14.47 -10.29
CA ASP A 79 22.40 -13.60 -9.13
C ASP A 79 22.73 -12.16 -9.58
N VAL A 80 23.58 -12.00 -10.60
CA VAL A 80 23.89 -10.68 -11.19
C VAL A 80 22.64 -10.03 -11.78
N ILE A 81 21.85 -10.79 -12.55
CA ILE A 81 20.60 -10.29 -13.15
C ILE A 81 19.61 -9.87 -12.05
N LEU A 82 19.52 -10.61 -10.94
CA LEU A 82 18.67 -10.24 -9.81
C LEU A 82 19.11 -8.93 -9.20
N HIS A 83 20.40 -8.73 -8.92
CA HIS A 83 20.88 -7.47 -8.36
C HIS A 83 20.55 -6.27 -9.24
N ILE A 84 20.70 -6.41 -10.56
CA ILE A 84 20.32 -5.38 -11.55
C ILE A 84 18.80 -5.17 -11.54
N GLY A 85 18.01 -6.24 -11.59
CA GLY A 85 16.55 -6.15 -11.66
C GLY A 85 15.91 -5.57 -10.40
N PHE A 86 16.41 -5.91 -9.20
CA PHE A 86 15.96 -5.29 -7.94
C PHE A 86 16.28 -3.80 -7.89
N TYR A 87 17.50 -3.42 -8.31
CA TYR A 87 17.90 -2.02 -8.40
C TYR A 87 17.03 -1.23 -9.40
N CYS A 88 16.81 -1.78 -10.59
CA CYS A 88 15.92 -1.21 -11.61
C CYS A 88 14.48 -1.09 -11.08
N THR A 89 13.95 -2.09 -10.38
CA THR A 89 12.61 -2.02 -9.79
C THR A 89 12.54 -0.93 -8.71
N PHE A 90 13.58 -0.77 -7.90
CA PHE A 90 13.65 0.26 -6.86
C PHE A 90 13.56 1.67 -7.42
N ILE A 91 14.44 2.02 -8.35
CA ILE A 91 14.44 3.35 -9.00
C ILE A 91 13.27 3.51 -10.00
N GLY A 92 12.60 2.41 -10.36
CA GLY A 92 11.50 2.39 -11.31
C GLY A 92 11.97 2.57 -12.76
N LEU A 93 13.01 1.84 -13.16
CA LEU A 93 13.48 1.73 -14.53
C LEU A 93 13.00 0.40 -15.13
N LEU A 94 12.31 0.47 -16.27
CA LEU A 94 11.64 -0.67 -16.92
C LEU A 94 10.82 -1.48 -15.92
N THR A 95 10.10 -0.78 -15.03
CA THR A 95 9.56 -1.27 -13.75
C THR A 95 8.78 -2.58 -13.87
N LYS A 96 7.96 -2.71 -14.92
CA LYS A 96 7.19 -3.93 -15.18
C LYS A 96 8.08 -5.09 -15.60
N ALA A 97 9.02 -4.85 -16.50
CA ALA A 97 9.92 -5.88 -17.01
C ALA A 97 10.92 -6.32 -15.92
N SER A 98 11.54 -5.38 -15.22
CA SER A 98 12.49 -5.66 -14.13
C SER A 98 11.82 -6.45 -13.00
N GLY A 99 10.61 -6.07 -12.59
CA GLY A 99 9.85 -6.80 -11.58
C GLY A 99 9.47 -8.23 -12.01
N ILE A 100 8.98 -8.41 -13.24
CA ILE A 100 8.62 -9.74 -13.77
C ILE A 100 9.87 -10.64 -13.89
N ILE A 101 10.94 -10.13 -14.50
CA ILE A 101 12.18 -10.89 -14.71
C ILE A 101 12.78 -11.32 -13.37
N SER A 102 12.92 -10.38 -12.42
CA SER A 102 13.46 -10.69 -11.10
C SER A 102 12.59 -11.70 -10.34
N ALA A 103 11.27 -11.52 -10.34
CA ALA A 103 10.37 -12.45 -9.67
C ALA A 103 10.42 -13.85 -10.28
N SER A 104 10.39 -13.97 -11.61
CA SER A 104 10.47 -15.25 -12.31
C SER A 104 11.78 -15.97 -12.01
N ILE A 105 12.92 -15.27 -12.05
CA ILE A 105 14.22 -15.85 -11.69
C ILE A 105 14.21 -16.33 -10.23
N CYS A 106 13.70 -15.52 -9.28
CA CYS A 106 13.58 -15.96 -7.90
C CYS A 106 12.70 -17.22 -7.78
N ILE A 107 11.53 -17.24 -8.41
CA ILE A 107 10.59 -18.38 -8.36
C ILE A 107 11.25 -19.65 -8.90
N ILE A 108 11.93 -19.57 -10.05
CA ILE A 108 12.64 -20.70 -10.67
C ILE A 108 13.78 -21.16 -9.77
N ASN A 109 14.63 -20.24 -9.30
CA ASN A 109 15.80 -20.59 -8.50
C ASN A 109 15.44 -21.14 -7.11
N PHE A 110 14.38 -20.64 -6.48
CA PHE A 110 13.84 -21.23 -5.25
C PHE A 110 13.24 -22.61 -5.51
N GLY A 111 12.70 -22.89 -6.70
CA GLY A 111 12.28 -24.22 -7.11
C GLY A 111 13.40 -25.27 -6.99
N PHE A 112 14.63 -24.91 -7.39
CA PHE A 112 15.82 -25.77 -7.21
C PHE A 112 16.26 -25.91 -5.75
N ILE A 113 16.03 -24.92 -4.90
CA ILE A 113 16.28 -25.08 -3.45
C ILE A 113 15.22 -26.01 -2.85
N PHE A 114 13.96 -25.84 -3.23
CA PHE A 114 12.85 -26.61 -2.70
C PHE A 114 12.85 -28.08 -3.13
N SER A 115 13.50 -28.42 -4.23
CA SER A 115 13.70 -29.83 -4.64
C SER A 115 14.54 -30.65 -3.65
N THR A 116 15.21 -29.98 -2.71
CA THR A 116 15.97 -30.61 -1.61
C THR A 116 15.12 -30.90 -0.36
N GLY A 117 13.81 -30.64 -0.43
CA GLY A 117 12.82 -31.13 0.54
C GLY A 117 12.24 -30.11 1.53
N LYS A 118 12.76 -28.88 1.60
CA LYS A 118 12.22 -27.83 2.49
C LYS A 118 11.56 -26.71 1.70
N ILE A 119 10.24 -26.80 1.52
CA ILE A 119 9.41 -25.71 1.01
C ILE A 119 9.10 -24.75 2.17
N ASP A 120 9.48 -23.49 2.03
CA ASP A 120 9.08 -22.44 2.97
C ASP A 120 8.07 -21.47 2.34
N HIS A 121 7.54 -20.56 3.15
CA HIS A 121 6.52 -19.62 2.68
C HIS A 121 7.13 -18.39 1.99
N SER A 122 8.45 -18.36 1.75
CA SER A 122 9.13 -17.22 1.12
C SER A 122 8.64 -16.98 -0.32
N PHE A 123 8.05 -17.98 -0.95
CA PHE A 123 7.44 -17.88 -2.28
C PHE A 123 6.46 -16.71 -2.43
N ILE A 124 5.66 -16.42 -1.40
CA ILE A 124 4.66 -15.34 -1.45
C ILE A 124 5.30 -13.96 -1.67
N LEU A 125 6.55 -13.78 -1.24
CA LEU A 125 7.29 -12.53 -1.40
C LEU A 125 7.64 -12.29 -2.86
N TRP A 126 8.10 -13.33 -3.56
CA TRP A 126 8.45 -13.26 -4.98
C TRP A 126 7.20 -13.20 -5.85
N PHE A 127 6.15 -13.91 -5.45
CA PHE A 127 4.82 -13.77 -6.04
C PHE A 127 4.29 -12.33 -5.92
N THR A 128 4.57 -11.64 -4.81
CA THR A 128 4.22 -10.22 -4.64
C THR A 128 4.94 -9.32 -5.62
N LEU A 129 6.25 -9.51 -5.81
CA LEU A 129 7.02 -8.77 -6.82
C LEU A 129 6.45 -8.99 -8.23
N PHE A 130 6.10 -10.24 -8.57
CA PHE A 130 5.48 -10.58 -9.84
C PHE A 130 4.12 -9.88 -10.02
N MET A 131 3.20 -10.08 -9.07
CA MET A 131 1.83 -9.56 -9.14
C MET A 131 1.80 -8.04 -9.20
N MET A 132 2.60 -7.38 -8.36
CA MET A 132 2.63 -5.92 -8.30
C MET A 132 3.20 -5.29 -9.58
N SER A 133 3.96 -6.03 -10.38
CA SER A 133 4.39 -5.59 -11.72
C SER A 133 3.22 -5.30 -12.67
N PHE A 134 2.03 -5.81 -12.40
CA PHE A 134 0.81 -5.54 -13.17
C PHE A 134 -0.10 -4.45 -12.55
N SER A 135 0.21 -3.96 -11.34
CA SER A 135 -0.64 -2.99 -10.62
C SER A 135 -0.59 -1.56 -11.17
N GLY A 136 0.48 -1.23 -11.92
CA GLY A 136 0.79 0.13 -12.31
C GLY A 136 1.69 0.89 -11.31
N TRP A 137 2.37 0.18 -10.39
CA TRP A 137 3.30 0.77 -9.41
C TRP A 137 4.54 1.48 -9.98
N GLY A 138 4.74 1.44 -11.30
CA GLY A 138 5.74 2.22 -12.03
C GLY A 138 5.20 3.53 -12.62
N LYS A 139 3.92 3.87 -12.40
CA LYS A 139 3.28 5.06 -13.00
C LYS A 139 3.76 6.37 -12.39
N GLU A 140 4.10 6.37 -11.11
CA GLU A 140 4.65 7.52 -10.40
C GLU A 140 5.97 7.16 -9.73
N PHE A 141 6.73 8.20 -9.39
CA PHE A 141 8.01 8.12 -8.67
C PHE A 141 9.00 7.12 -9.25
N SER A 142 9.05 7.04 -10.58
CA SER A 142 9.86 6.10 -11.32
C SER A 142 10.63 6.84 -12.40
N ILE A 143 11.81 6.35 -12.77
CA ILE A 143 12.49 6.82 -13.99
C ILE A 143 11.57 6.66 -15.19
N ASP A 144 10.78 5.58 -15.25
CA ASP A 144 9.80 5.36 -16.31
C ASP A 144 8.82 6.51 -16.46
N SER A 145 8.31 7.07 -15.36
CA SER A 145 7.34 8.17 -15.38
C SER A 145 7.90 9.48 -15.92
N ILE A 146 9.22 9.60 -15.95
CA ILE A 146 9.96 10.81 -16.30
C ILE A 146 10.50 10.71 -17.72
N VAL A 147 11.04 9.54 -18.07
CA VAL A 147 11.68 9.26 -19.35
C VAL A 147 10.65 8.80 -20.39
N PHE A 148 9.66 8.02 -19.98
CA PHE A 148 8.63 7.47 -20.87
C PHE A 148 7.26 8.11 -20.60
N ASN A 149 6.40 8.17 -21.63
CA ASN A 149 5.04 8.65 -21.47
C ASN A 149 4.15 7.60 -20.78
N THR A 150 4.06 7.69 -19.45
CA THR A 150 3.31 6.74 -18.60
C THR A 150 1.85 7.14 -18.35
N LYS A 151 1.35 8.22 -18.97
CA LYS A 151 -0.02 8.72 -18.76
C LYS A 151 -1.09 7.66 -19.03
N ASN A 152 -0.84 6.78 -20.01
CA ASN A 152 -1.77 5.73 -20.42
C ASN A 152 -1.74 4.48 -19.52
N ILE A 153 -0.82 4.38 -18.56
CA ILE A 153 -0.78 3.24 -17.63
C ILE A 153 -2.03 3.28 -16.75
N LYS A 154 -2.87 2.25 -16.88
CA LYS A 154 -4.04 2.04 -16.03
C LYS A 154 -3.59 1.46 -14.70
N ILE A 155 -4.13 1.99 -13.60
CA ILE A 155 -3.95 1.42 -12.27
C ILE A 155 -4.89 0.23 -12.16
N GLN A 156 -4.40 -0.89 -11.65
CA GLN A 156 -5.18 -2.12 -11.52
C GLN A 156 -5.12 -2.61 -10.07
N SER A 157 -6.29 -2.82 -9.46
CA SER A 157 -6.40 -3.30 -8.07
C SER A 157 -6.43 -4.83 -7.96
N TRP A 158 -6.78 -5.55 -9.03
CA TRP A 158 -6.86 -7.01 -9.01
C TRP A 158 -5.58 -7.71 -8.56
N PRO A 159 -4.35 -7.21 -8.81
CA PRO A 159 -3.16 -7.86 -8.28
C PRO A 159 -3.13 -7.88 -6.76
N ILE A 160 -3.61 -6.81 -6.10
CA ILE A 160 -3.67 -6.70 -4.65
C ILE A 160 -4.75 -7.64 -4.10
N SER A 161 -5.89 -7.73 -4.77
CA SER A 161 -6.96 -8.67 -4.41
C SER A 161 -6.48 -10.13 -4.49
N ILE A 162 -5.77 -10.50 -5.56
CA ILE A 162 -5.20 -11.85 -5.69
C ILE A 162 -4.11 -12.09 -4.62
N LEU A 163 -3.28 -11.09 -4.33
CA LEU A 163 -2.29 -11.21 -3.25
C LEU A 163 -2.93 -11.37 -1.87
N SER A 164 -4.05 -10.67 -1.60
CA SER A 164 -4.80 -10.87 -0.35
C SER A 164 -5.33 -12.29 -0.24
N MET A 165 -5.85 -12.85 -1.34
CA MET A 165 -6.32 -14.24 -1.40
C MET A 165 -5.16 -15.24 -1.22
N GLY A 166 -4.03 -15.03 -1.92
CA GLY A 166 -2.85 -15.89 -1.79
C GLY A 166 -2.30 -15.90 -0.37
N LEU A 167 -2.24 -14.74 0.29
CA LEU A 167 -1.82 -14.63 1.69
C LEU A 167 -2.85 -15.28 2.64
N GLY A 168 -4.14 -15.04 2.44
CA GLY A 168 -5.20 -15.66 3.23
C GLY A 168 -5.19 -17.19 3.13
N PHE A 169 -4.97 -17.73 1.92
CA PHE A 169 -4.84 -19.16 1.69
C PHE A 169 -3.59 -19.75 2.34
N ALA A 170 -2.44 -19.07 2.28
CA ALA A 170 -1.20 -19.52 2.92
C ALA A 170 -1.34 -19.66 4.45
N PHE A 171 -2.01 -18.71 5.10
CA PHE A 171 -2.33 -18.83 6.53
C PHE A 171 -3.36 -19.93 6.78
N PHE A 172 -4.40 -20.02 5.96
CA PHE A 172 -5.45 -21.03 6.12
C PHE A 172 -4.90 -22.45 6.05
N THR A 173 -4.01 -22.77 5.09
CA THR A 173 -3.43 -24.12 4.99
C THR A 173 -2.56 -24.44 6.20
N ALA A 174 -1.78 -23.47 6.70
CA ALA A 174 -1.01 -23.62 7.93
C ALA A 174 -1.89 -23.85 9.16
N GLY A 175 -3.04 -23.19 9.25
CA GLY A 175 -4.01 -23.36 10.35
C GLY A 175 -4.84 -24.63 10.24
N LEU A 176 -5.21 -25.04 9.03
CA LEU A 176 -5.97 -26.27 8.78
C LEU A 176 -5.19 -27.50 9.23
N ILE A 177 -3.89 -27.58 8.92
CA ILE A 177 -3.02 -28.68 9.36
C ILE A 177 -2.95 -28.74 10.89
N LYS A 178 -2.91 -27.59 11.58
CA LYS A 178 -2.95 -27.55 13.05
C LYS A 178 -4.29 -28.06 13.58
N LEU A 179 -5.39 -27.58 13.01
CA LEU A 179 -6.73 -27.98 13.42
C LEU A 179 -6.93 -29.51 13.30
N ILE A 180 -6.53 -30.11 12.19
CA ILE A 180 -6.74 -31.56 11.96
C ILE A 180 -5.70 -32.45 12.65
N SER A 181 -4.55 -31.91 13.07
CA SER A 181 -3.49 -32.68 13.75
C SER A 181 -3.71 -32.83 15.26
N GLY A 182 -4.84 -32.36 15.79
CA GLY A 182 -5.16 -32.43 17.22
C GLY A 182 -4.47 -31.32 18.04
N TRP A 183 -4.08 -30.21 17.42
CA TRP A 183 -3.41 -29.08 18.08
C TRP A 183 -4.20 -28.51 19.27
N LEU A 184 -5.54 -28.58 19.22
CA LEU A 184 -6.44 -28.06 20.25
C LEU A 184 -6.80 -29.11 21.33
N GLY A 185 -5.95 -30.10 21.54
CA GLY A 185 -6.13 -31.10 22.59
C GLY A 185 -6.14 -30.49 24.00
N THR A 186 -6.96 -31.02 24.90
CA THR A 186 -7.13 -30.49 26.27
C THR A 186 -6.05 -30.97 27.25
N SER A 187 -5.25 -31.97 26.88
CA SER A 187 -4.25 -32.59 27.77
C SER A 187 -2.85 -31.96 27.66
N SER A 188 -2.55 -31.21 26.60
CA SER A 188 -1.23 -30.63 26.36
C SER A 188 -1.32 -29.39 25.47
N SER A 189 -0.56 -28.35 25.80
CA SER A 189 -0.46 -27.18 24.93
C SER A 189 0.66 -27.34 23.91
N MET A 190 0.30 -27.29 22.62
CA MET A 190 1.27 -27.38 21.54
C MET A 190 2.09 -26.09 21.42
N PHE A 191 1.50 -24.92 21.69
CA PHE A 191 2.18 -23.63 21.76
C PHE A 191 3.30 -23.66 22.81
N ARG A 192 3.04 -24.23 24.00
CA ARG A 192 4.07 -24.43 25.03
C ARG A 192 5.15 -25.42 24.58
N ALA A 193 4.76 -26.53 23.94
CA ALA A 193 5.71 -27.52 23.42
C ALA A 193 6.67 -26.89 22.39
N PHE A 194 6.15 -26.04 21.49
CA PHE A 194 6.97 -25.28 20.55
C PHE A 194 7.93 -24.32 21.26
N PHE A 195 7.48 -23.62 22.30
CA PHE A 195 8.37 -22.77 23.10
C PHE A 195 9.52 -23.59 23.71
N LEU A 196 9.21 -24.67 24.44
CA LEU A 196 10.20 -25.52 25.11
C LEU A 196 11.19 -26.14 24.12
N ARG A 197 10.72 -26.58 22.95
CA ARG A 197 11.59 -27.07 21.87
C ARG A 197 12.55 -26.00 21.38
N ASN A 198 12.09 -24.77 21.16
CA ASN A 198 12.98 -23.68 20.74
C ASN A 198 13.98 -23.32 21.84
N TYR A 199 13.53 -23.27 23.10
CA TYR A 199 14.36 -22.89 24.24
C TYR A 199 15.46 -23.92 24.54
N TYR A 200 15.10 -25.20 24.71
CA TYR A 200 16.03 -26.26 25.14
C TYR A 200 16.74 -26.96 23.98
N VAL A 201 16.06 -27.21 22.86
CA VAL A 201 16.65 -27.96 21.73
C VAL A 201 17.39 -27.03 20.78
N GLN A 202 16.78 -25.88 20.43
CA GLN A 202 17.40 -24.92 19.51
C GLN A 202 18.25 -23.85 20.19
N GLN A 203 18.35 -23.89 21.53
CA GLN A 203 19.14 -22.94 22.33
C GLN A 203 18.76 -21.46 22.05
N LYS A 204 17.48 -21.21 21.75
CA LYS A 204 16.94 -19.87 21.51
C LYS A 204 16.48 -19.24 22.82
N GLN A 205 17.39 -18.55 23.49
CA GLN A 205 17.22 -18.04 24.86
C GLN A 205 17.28 -16.50 24.97
N ALA A 206 17.18 -15.78 23.84
CA ALA A 206 17.28 -14.32 23.78
C ALA A 206 15.95 -13.61 24.14
N TYR A 207 16.04 -12.29 24.37
CA TYR A 207 14.93 -11.40 24.73
C TYR A 207 14.13 -11.87 25.96
N LEU A 208 12.84 -12.17 25.80
CA LEU A 208 11.94 -12.55 26.89
C LEU A 208 11.89 -14.06 27.12
N ALA A 209 12.58 -14.87 26.30
CA ALA A 209 12.49 -16.33 26.37
C ALA A 209 12.75 -16.88 27.79
N LYS A 210 13.74 -16.35 28.50
CA LYS A 210 14.07 -16.75 29.88
C LYS A 210 12.94 -16.48 30.89
N LEU A 211 12.13 -15.44 30.69
CA LEU A 211 10.97 -15.15 31.54
C LEU A 211 9.86 -16.21 31.37
N PHE A 212 9.79 -16.83 30.20
CA PHE A 212 8.79 -17.84 29.86
C PHE A 212 9.21 -19.28 30.20
N GLU A 213 10.47 -19.52 30.56
CA GLU A 213 10.98 -20.85 30.94
C GLU A 213 10.16 -21.46 32.08
N ASN A 214 9.99 -20.70 33.16
CA ASN A 214 9.26 -21.13 34.37
C ASN A 214 7.83 -20.59 34.43
N PHE A 215 7.27 -20.15 33.30
CA PHE A 215 5.95 -19.55 33.24
C PHE A 215 4.85 -20.62 33.24
N ASN A 216 4.30 -20.87 34.44
CA ASN A 216 3.39 -22.00 34.71
C ASN A 216 1.89 -21.66 34.59
N PHE A 217 1.52 -20.61 33.85
CA PHE A 217 0.12 -20.26 33.66
C PHE A 217 -0.49 -21.00 32.46
N GLN A 218 -1.14 -22.14 32.72
CA GLN A 218 -1.71 -23.02 31.69
C GLN A 218 -2.68 -22.33 30.74
N LEU A 219 -3.58 -21.49 31.27
CA LEU A 219 -4.60 -20.80 30.47
C LEU A 219 -3.98 -19.90 29.37
N PHE A 220 -2.82 -19.28 29.63
CA PHE A 220 -2.13 -18.50 28.60
C PHE A 220 -1.69 -19.35 27.41
N TRP A 221 -1.18 -20.55 27.69
CA TRP A 221 -0.71 -21.47 26.66
C TRP A 221 -1.88 -22.01 25.83
N GLU A 222 -3.00 -22.35 26.47
CA GLU A 222 -4.24 -22.78 25.80
C GLU A 222 -4.86 -21.65 24.95
N ILE A 223 -4.90 -20.41 25.47
CA ILE A 223 -5.31 -19.24 24.68
C ILE A 223 -4.41 -19.08 23.47
N GLY A 224 -3.11 -19.31 23.60
CA GLY A 224 -2.15 -19.28 22.49
C GLY A 224 -2.46 -20.32 21.41
N ASP A 225 -2.84 -21.53 21.79
CA ASP A 225 -3.24 -22.59 20.86
C ASP A 225 -4.51 -22.22 20.08
N TRP A 226 -5.56 -21.83 20.79
CA TRP A 226 -6.82 -21.39 20.18
C TRP A 226 -6.62 -20.17 19.29
N PHE A 227 -5.88 -19.17 19.78
CA PHE A 227 -5.57 -17.97 19.02
C PHE A 227 -4.86 -18.35 17.72
N THR A 228 -3.80 -19.16 17.77
CA THR A 228 -3.02 -19.54 16.58
C THR A 228 -3.92 -20.16 15.51
N VAL A 229 -4.74 -21.15 15.88
CA VAL A 229 -5.62 -21.84 14.92
C VAL A 229 -6.70 -20.91 14.36
N LEU A 230 -7.41 -20.16 15.22
CA LEU A 230 -8.48 -19.26 14.79
C LEU A 230 -7.94 -18.10 13.94
N PHE A 231 -6.77 -17.58 14.30
CA PHE A 231 -6.10 -16.51 13.59
C PHE A 231 -5.68 -16.93 12.18
N GLU A 232 -5.03 -18.09 12.06
CA GLU A 232 -4.56 -18.62 10.77
C GLU A 232 -5.71 -19.00 9.84
N ILE A 233 -6.76 -19.66 10.36
CA ILE A 233 -7.95 -20.02 9.56
C ILE A 233 -8.77 -18.78 9.21
N GLY A 234 -8.93 -17.85 10.15
CA GLY A 234 -9.71 -16.63 10.00
C GLY A 234 -9.19 -15.71 8.89
N PHE A 235 -7.90 -15.80 8.57
CA PHE A 235 -7.27 -15.01 7.51
C PHE A 235 -7.98 -15.14 6.16
N LEU A 236 -8.41 -16.35 5.77
CA LEU A 236 -9.11 -16.58 4.50
C LEU A 236 -10.52 -15.94 4.48
N VAL A 237 -11.19 -15.92 5.62
CA VAL A 237 -12.55 -15.35 5.76
C VAL A 237 -12.51 -13.83 5.57
N VAL A 238 -11.49 -13.17 6.12
CA VAL A 238 -11.42 -11.70 6.11
C VAL A 238 -10.92 -11.10 4.79
N VAL A 239 -10.44 -11.91 3.84
CA VAL A 239 -9.98 -11.48 2.51
C VAL A 239 -11.04 -10.68 1.75
N PHE A 240 -12.32 -10.97 1.98
CA PHE A 240 -13.44 -10.29 1.31
C PHE A 240 -13.76 -8.91 1.89
N GLN A 241 -13.21 -8.58 3.06
CA GLN A 241 -13.42 -7.30 3.73
C GLN A 241 -12.07 -6.61 4.00
N PRO A 242 -11.64 -5.67 3.12
CA PRO A 242 -10.33 -5.04 3.19
C PRO A 242 -9.97 -4.44 4.54
N ALA A 243 -10.93 -3.87 5.27
CA ALA A 243 -10.72 -3.34 6.60
C ALA A 243 -10.34 -4.41 7.63
N LEU A 244 -11.04 -5.55 7.61
CA LEU A 244 -10.70 -6.69 8.46
C LEU A 244 -9.40 -7.33 8.01
N PHE A 245 -9.15 -7.44 6.71
CA PHE A 245 -7.88 -7.97 6.20
C PHE A 245 -6.68 -7.13 6.65
N ARG A 246 -6.80 -5.79 6.63
CA ARG A 246 -5.78 -4.88 7.20
C ARG A 246 -5.58 -5.08 8.69
N PHE A 247 -6.67 -5.26 9.44
CA PHE A 247 -6.60 -5.58 10.86
C PHE A 247 -5.84 -6.90 11.09
N PHE A 248 -6.15 -7.95 10.32
CA PHE A 248 -5.49 -9.25 10.42
C PHE A 248 -4.00 -9.19 10.06
N THR A 249 -3.59 -8.39 9.05
CA THR A 249 -2.16 -8.21 8.76
C THR A 249 -1.42 -7.43 9.85
N LEU A 250 -2.05 -6.41 10.46
CA LEU A 250 -1.50 -5.74 11.65
C LEU A 250 -1.36 -6.70 12.83
N LEU A 251 -2.39 -7.53 13.05
CA LEU A 251 -2.41 -8.57 14.08
C LEU A 251 -1.35 -9.64 13.82
N ALA A 252 -1.12 -10.04 12.57
CA ALA A 252 -0.04 -10.96 12.17
C ALA A 252 1.32 -10.42 12.57
N ASN A 253 1.56 -9.16 12.24
CA ASN A 253 2.83 -8.53 12.55
C ASN A 253 3.03 -8.32 14.07
N PHE A 254 1.97 -8.03 14.81
CA PHE A 254 2.00 -8.02 16.28
C PHE A 254 2.31 -9.42 16.84
N PHE A 255 1.60 -10.43 16.39
CA PHE A 255 1.78 -11.82 16.80
C PHE A 255 3.19 -12.34 16.50
N HIS A 256 3.71 -12.08 15.31
CA HIS A 256 5.08 -12.45 14.94
C HIS A 256 6.14 -11.73 15.79
N GLY A 257 5.90 -10.48 16.19
CA GLY A 257 6.77 -9.77 17.13
C GLY A 257 6.76 -10.41 18.52
N LEU A 258 5.59 -10.83 19.03
CA LEU A 258 5.50 -11.59 20.29
C LEU A 258 6.23 -12.94 20.18
N VAL A 259 6.04 -13.67 19.09
CA VAL A 259 6.73 -14.94 18.85
C VAL A 259 8.25 -14.75 18.76
N MET A 260 8.75 -13.66 18.18
CA MET A 260 10.19 -13.35 18.20
C MET A 260 10.70 -13.07 19.62
N LEU A 261 9.96 -12.29 20.40
CA LEU A 261 10.32 -11.94 21.77
C LEU A 261 10.34 -13.16 22.71
N ILE A 262 9.39 -14.08 22.54
CA ILE A 262 9.21 -15.25 23.42
C ILE A 262 9.98 -16.47 22.93
N MET A 263 9.98 -16.75 21.62
CA MET A 263 10.50 -18.00 21.03
C MET A 263 11.72 -17.79 20.11
N ASN A 264 12.15 -16.55 19.88
CA ASN A 264 13.20 -16.15 18.93
C ASN A 264 13.02 -16.74 17.52
N ILE A 265 11.77 -16.78 17.04
CA ILE A 265 11.44 -17.13 15.66
C ILE A 265 11.14 -15.83 14.89
N SER A 266 11.95 -15.55 13.88
CA SER A 266 11.91 -14.30 13.13
C SER A 266 11.09 -14.43 11.84
N PHE A 267 10.14 -13.52 11.63
CA PHE A 267 9.28 -13.44 10.44
C PHE A 267 9.45 -12.12 9.66
N HIS A 268 10.62 -11.48 9.77
CA HIS A 268 10.96 -10.18 9.16
C HIS A 268 10.73 -10.13 7.64
N THR A 269 10.86 -11.27 6.94
CA THR A 269 10.66 -11.37 5.49
C THR A 269 9.24 -11.05 5.03
N PHE A 270 8.24 -11.19 5.91
CA PHE A 270 6.83 -10.94 5.58
C PHE A 270 6.36 -9.52 5.88
N LEU A 271 7.13 -8.72 6.63
CA LEU A 271 6.73 -7.34 6.91
C LEU A 271 6.52 -6.52 5.62
N PRO A 272 7.40 -6.57 4.59
CA PRO A 272 7.17 -5.87 3.33
C PRO A 272 5.87 -6.25 2.65
N LEU A 273 5.44 -7.51 2.76
CA LEU A 273 4.17 -7.98 2.22
C LEU A 273 2.98 -7.29 2.90
N TYR A 274 3.00 -7.20 4.23
CA TYR A 274 1.91 -6.59 4.98
C TYR A 274 1.79 -5.08 4.74
N LEU A 275 2.92 -4.40 4.49
CA LEU A 275 2.93 -2.96 4.20
C LEU A 275 2.03 -2.59 3.01
N LEU A 276 1.87 -3.49 2.02
CA LEU A 276 0.97 -3.29 0.88
C LEU A 276 -0.44 -2.91 1.32
N PHE A 277 -0.93 -3.59 2.36
CA PHE A 277 -2.28 -3.42 2.86
C PHE A 277 -2.40 -2.22 3.81
N TRP A 278 -1.28 -1.67 4.28
CA TRP A 278 -1.27 -0.51 5.19
C TRP A 278 -1.01 0.82 4.48
N VAL A 279 -0.57 0.78 3.23
CA VAL A 279 -0.40 1.97 2.38
C VAL A 279 -1.66 2.86 2.32
N PRO A 280 -2.90 2.32 2.29
CA PRO A 280 -4.12 3.13 2.42
C PRO A 280 -4.30 3.86 3.76
N LEU A 281 -3.56 3.48 4.81
CA LEU A 281 -3.59 4.13 6.11
C LEU A 281 -2.71 5.38 6.18
N ILE A 282 -1.89 5.63 5.15
CA ILE A 282 -1.00 6.79 5.09
C ILE A 282 -1.85 8.08 4.98
N PRO A 283 -1.70 9.04 5.91
CA PRO A 283 -2.48 10.26 5.88
C PRO A 283 -2.23 11.09 4.60
N ASN A 284 -3.28 11.68 4.03
CA ASN A 284 -3.18 12.53 2.84
C ASN A 284 -2.17 13.68 2.96
N GLN A 285 -2.00 14.24 4.16
CA GLN A 285 -0.99 15.29 4.39
C GLN A 285 0.43 14.79 4.11
N VAL A 286 0.74 13.55 4.47
CA VAL A 286 2.03 12.91 4.19
C VAL A 286 2.18 12.68 2.69
N ILE A 287 1.11 12.20 2.03
CA ILE A 287 1.07 12.00 0.58
C ILE A 287 1.37 13.31 -0.17
N MET A 288 0.71 14.41 0.19
CA MET A 288 0.91 15.72 -0.45
C MET A 288 2.33 16.24 -0.26
N ARG A 289 2.90 16.12 0.96
CA ARG A 289 4.28 16.53 1.24
C ARG A 289 5.28 15.72 0.40
N ALA A 290 5.12 14.40 0.35
CA ALA A 290 5.97 13.54 -0.46
C ALA A 290 5.86 13.83 -1.96
N ARG A 291 4.66 14.10 -2.49
CA ARG A 291 4.46 14.56 -3.88
C ARG A 291 5.20 15.86 -4.16
N ALA A 292 5.14 16.84 -3.25
CA ALA A 292 5.84 18.11 -3.42
C ALA A 292 7.36 17.94 -3.44
N ILE A 293 7.91 17.11 -2.54
CA ILE A 293 9.35 16.78 -2.52
C ILE A 293 9.75 16.15 -3.85
N PHE A 294 9.01 15.13 -4.30
CA PHE A 294 9.35 14.44 -5.53
C PHE A 294 9.20 15.32 -6.76
N ALA A 295 8.19 16.18 -6.82
CA ALA A 295 8.03 17.15 -7.90
C ALA A 295 9.27 18.05 -8.02
N LYS A 296 9.85 18.49 -6.89
CA LYS A 296 11.09 19.27 -6.86
C LYS A 296 12.29 18.46 -7.37
N LEU A 297 12.42 17.20 -6.94
CA LEU A 297 13.50 16.31 -7.40
C LEU A 297 13.41 16.03 -8.91
N ASN A 298 12.21 16.04 -9.46
CA ASN A 298 11.92 15.71 -10.85
C ASN A 298 11.97 16.91 -11.82
N GLN A 299 12.25 18.13 -11.34
CA GLN A 299 12.33 19.30 -12.21
C GLN A 299 13.52 19.25 -13.18
N ASN A 300 14.61 18.55 -12.82
CA ASN A 300 15.82 18.49 -13.62
C ASN A 300 16.29 17.04 -13.81
N LYS A 301 16.36 16.59 -15.08
CA LYS A 301 16.83 15.24 -15.46
C LYS A 301 18.25 14.96 -14.93
N LEU A 302 19.13 15.97 -14.87
CA LEU A 302 20.48 15.80 -14.35
C LEU A 302 20.50 15.50 -12.84
N THR A 303 19.60 16.13 -12.07
CA THR A 303 19.44 15.87 -10.63
C THR A 303 19.00 14.43 -10.39
N LEU A 304 18.06 13.94 -11.19
CA LEU A 304 17.61 12.55 -11.12
C LEU A 304 18.74 11.56 -11.41
N ILE A 305 19.53 11.81 -12.45
CA ILE A 305 20.69 10.96 -12.79
C ILE A 305 21.69 10.93 -11.64
N ARG A 306 22.03 12.10 -11.06
CA ARG A 306 22.93 12.18 -9.91
C ARG A 306 22.42 11.39 -8.71
N ILE A 307 21.14 11.53 -8.36
CA ILE A 307 20.52 10.78 -7.26
C ILE A 307 20.57 9.27 -7.55
N THR A 308 20.25 8.87 -8.77
CA THR A 308 20.31 7.47 -9.19
C THR A 308 21.72 6.90 -9.04
N ILE A 309 22.75 7.63 -9.48
CA ILE A 309 24.15 7.21 -9.31
C ILE A 309 24.54 7.11 -7.84
N ILE A 310 24.14 8.08 -7.00
CA ILE A 310 24.41 8.04 -5.56
C ILE A 310 23.78 6.80 -4.91
N ILE A 311 22.53 6.49 -5.26
CA ILE A 311 21.82 5.31 -4.77
C ILE A 311 22.54 4.02 -5.25
N LEU A 312 23.00 3.99 -6.50
CA LEU A 312 23.78 2.86 -7.02
C LEU A 312 25.08 2.66 -6.24
N CYS A 313 25.85 3.73 -6.00
CA CYS A 313 27.08 3.66 -5.22
C CYS A 313 26.82 3.15 -3.79
N PHE A 314 25.77 3.63 -3.13
CA PHE A 314 25.37 3.17 -1.82
C PHE A 314 24.97 1.68 -1.83
N TYR A 315 24.22 1.24 -2.85
CA TYR A 315 23.83 -0.15 -3.03
C TYR A 315 25.04 -1.08 -3.27
N LEU A 316 25.98 -0.69 -4.14
CA LEU A 316 27.19 -1.45 -4.40
C LEU A 316 28.07 -1.56 -3.15
N ALA A 317 28.22 -0.47 -2.39
CA ALA A 317 28.90 -0.51 -1.10
C ALA A 317 28.19 -1.47 -0.13
N HIS A 318 26.86 -1.42 -0.06
CA HIS A 318 26.07 -2.31 0.78
C HIS A 318 26.32 -3.81 0.46
N ILE A 319 26.37 -4.19 -0.82
CA ILE A 319 26.68 -5.57 -1.23
C ILE A 319 28.06 -6.02 -0.72
N VAL A 320 29.06 -5.14 -0.75
CA VAL A 320 30.44 -5.48 -0.36
C VAL A 320 30.61 -5.61 1.16
N PHE A 321 29.98 -4.74 1.96
CA PHE A 321 30.31 -4.59 3.39
C PHE A 321 29.40 -5.35 4.38
N MET A 322 28.21 -5.84 3.99
CA MET A 322 27.14 -6.12 4.96
C MET A 322 27.08 -7.52 5.58
N ASN A 323 28.04 -8.42 5.31
CA ASN A 323 27.99 -9.79 5.87
C ASN A 323 27.97 -9.86 7.42
N LYS A 324 28.15 -8.75 8.16
CA LYS A 324 28.04 -8.68 9.64
C LYS A 324 26.88 -7.83 10.19
N MET A 325 26.25 -6.94 9.41
CA MET A 325 25.25 -5.96 9.92
C MET A 325 23.79 -6.40 9.74
N VAL A 326 23.54 -7.49 9.02
CA VAL A 326 22.20 -7.95 8.63
C VAL A 326 21.34 -8.42 9.81
N ILE A 327 21.94 -8.92 10.89
CA ILE A 327 21.16 -9.41 12.05
C ILE A 327 20.49 -8.25 12.80
N LEU A 328 21.28 -7.22 13.15
CA LEU A 328 20.77 -6.05 13.87
C LEU A 328 19.68 -5.31 13.08
N THR A 329 19.84 -5.18 11.76
CA THR A 329 18.86 -4.49 10.93
C THR A 329 17.54 -5.27 10.81
N ARG A 330 17.59 -6.61 10.78
CA ARG A 330 16.39 -7.47 10.73
C ARG A 330 15.52 -7.34 11.99
N ASP A 331 16.13 -7.31 13.16
CA ASP A 331 15.39 -7.16 14.41
C ASP A 331 14.78 -5.76 14.51
N ILE A 332 15.51 -4.71 14.14
CA ILE A 332 14.98 -3.34 14.09
C ILE A 332 13.74 -3.26 13.18
N LEU A 333 13.80 -3.89 12.01
CA LEU A 333 12.67 -3.92 11.08
C LEU A 333 11.44 -4.55 11.73
N LEU A 334 11.59 -5.72 12.36
CA LEU A 334 10.49 -6.38 13.07
C LEU A 334 9.96 -5.55 14.24
N PHE A 335 10.84 -4.99 15.08
CA PHE A 335 10.42 -4.16 16.20
C PHE A 335 9.70 -2.90 15.76
N SER A 336 10.14 -2.27 14.66
CA SER A 336 9.44 -1.11 14.08
C SER A 336 8.04 -1.48 13.61
N GLY A 337 7.89 -2.63 12.95
CA GLY A 337 6.59 -3.17 12.58
C GLY A 337 5.74 -3.44 13.82
N PHE A 338 6.28 -4.19 14.79
CA PHE A 338 5.58 -4.61 15.99
C PHE A 338 5.04 -3.41 16.78
N THR A 339 5.86 -2.38 16.97
CA THR A 339 5.46 -1.15 17.67
C THR A 339 4.42 -0.34 16.89
N LEU A 340 4.52 -0.27 15.56
CA LEU A 340 3.50 0.34 14.71
C LEU A 340 2.16 -0.42 14.80
N SER A 341 2.19 -1.75 14.73
CA SER A 341 1.01 -2.60 14.91
C SER A 341 0.37 -2.36 16.27
N LEU A 342 1.15 -2.32 17.35
CA LEU A 342 0.67 -2.05 18.70
C LEU A 342 -0.03 -0.67 18.78
N TYR A 343 0.61 0.37 18.24
CA TYR A 343 0.04 1.72 18.21
C TYR A 343 -1.29 1.77 17.45
N LEU A 344 -1.36 1.15 16.27
CA LEU A 344 -2.58 1.18 15.45
C LEU A 344 -3.70 0.33 16.05
N LEU A 345 -3.39 -0.82 16.65
CA LEU A 345 -4.39 -1.72 17.23
C LEU A 345 -4.95 -1.18 18.56
N ILE A 346 -4.12 -0.55 19.40
CA ILE A 346 -4.53 -0.07 20.73
C ILE A 346 -4.93 1.41 20.71
N ILE A 347 -4.10 2.28 20.15
CA ILE A 347 -4.27 3.74 20.28
C ILE A 347 -5.16 4.31 19.18
N LYS A 348 -5.06 3.79 17.94
CA LYS A 348 -5.80 4.31 16.78
C LYS A 348 -6.57 3.24 15.97
N PRO A 349 -7.37 2.37 16.61
CA PRO A 349 -8.03 1.25 15.95
C PRO A 349 -8.98 1.71 14.82
N LYS A 350 -9.66 2.84 15.01
CA LYS A 350 -10.57 3.43 14.02
C LYS A 350 -9.90 3.67 12.66
N THR A 351 -8.59 3.95 12.64
CA THR A 351 -7.83 4.22 11.40
C THR A 351 -7.85 3.01 10.47
N VAL A 352 -7.75 1.81 11.02
CA VAL A 352 -7.69 0.54 10.26
C VAL A 352 -8.97 0.31 9.45
N PHE A 353 -10.10 0.75 10.00
CA PHE A 353 -11.44 0.55 9.45
C PHE A 353 -11.94 1.69 8.54
N LEU A 354 -11.13 2.73 8.31
CA LEU A 354 -11.49 3.80 7.37
C LEU A 354 -11.57 3.26 5.93
N LYS A 355 -12.58 3.68 5.16
CA LYS A 355 -12.68 3.34 3.73
C LYS A 355 -11.87 4.35 2.91
N HIS A 356 -11.27 3.91 1.80
CA HIS A 356 -10.51 4.78 0.91
C HIS A 356 -11.37 5.91 0.31
N GLU A 357 -12.66 5.67 0.08
CA GLU A 357 -13.64 6.71 -0.31
C GLU A 357 -13.82 7.81 0.76
N ASP A 358 -13.46 7.54 2.01
CA ASP A 358 -13.45 8.56 3.07
C ASP A 358 -12.18 9.44 3.04
N GLN A 359 -11.14 9.03 2.30
CA GLN A 359 -9.89 9.78 2.15
C GLN A 359 -9.79 10.59 0.86
N VAL A 360 -10.57 10.29 -0.19
CA VAL A 360 -10.72 11.23 -1.30
C VAL A 360 -11.51 12.42 -0.77
N LYS A 361 -10.88 13.60 -0.74
CA LYS A 361 -11.43 14.86 -0.21
C LYS A 361 -12.90 15.04 -0.65
N LYS A 362 -13.82 14.75 0.27
CA LYS A 362 -15.26 15.02 0.08
C LYS A 362 -15.46 16.54 -0.03
N ASN A 363 -16.35 16.97 -0.92
CA ASN A 363 -16.79 18.36 -1.08
C ASN A 363 -15.76 19.26 -1.78
N VAL A 364 -15.54 19.03 -3.08
CA VAL A 364 -14.68 19.87 -3.92
C VAL A 364 -15.52 20.95 -4.60
N ILE A 365 -15.18 22.20 -4.36
CA ILE A 365 -15.71 23.36 -5.09
C ILE A 365 -14.83 23.58 -6.30
N LYS A 366 -15.37 23.33 -7.49
CA LYS A 366 -14.76 23.66 -8.77
C LYS A 366 -15.19 25.06 -9.20
N PHE A 367 -14.24 25.90 -9.61
CA PHE A 367 -14.50 27.29 -9.97
C PHE A 367 -13.62 27.77 -11.12
N ASP A 368 -14.04 28.85 -11.77
CA ASP A 368 -13.30 29.52 -12.84
C ASP A 368 -12.17 30.40 -12.26
N GLY A 369 -10.92 30.02 -12.52
CA GLY A 369 -9.73 30.64 -11.93
C GLY A 369 -9.38 32.02 -12.48
N VAL A 370 -9.89 32.41 -13.65
CA VAL A 370 -9.62 33.74 -14.27
C VAL A 370 -10.75 34.74 -14.00
N CYS A 371 -11.90 34.29 -13.50
CA CYS A 371 -13.03 35.15 -13.17
C CYS A 371 -12.89 35.81 -11.78
N ASN A 372 -13.00 37.14 -11.71
CA ASN A 372 -12.94 37.87 -10.44
C ASN A 372 -14.07 37.51 -9.48
N LEU A 373 -15.30 37.30 -9.98
CA LEU A 373 -16.45 36.90 -9.17
C LEU A 373 -16.22 35.53 -8.51
N CYS A 374 -15.75 34.54 -9.28
CA CYS A 374 -15.51 33.19 -8.79
C CYS A 374 -14.38 33.15 -7.76
N ASN A 375 -13.30 33.88 -8.01
CA ASN A 375 -12.22 34.05 -7.04
C ASN A 375 -12.69 34.74 -5.75
N GLY A 376 -13.51 35.79 -5.88
CA GLY A 376 -14.13 36.46 -4.74
C GLY A 376 -15.00 35.52 -3.91
N PHE A 377 -15.78 34.66 -4.57
CA PHE A 377 -16.59 33.64 -3.92
C PHE A 377 -15.74 32.59 -3.19
N VAL A 378 -14.66 32.09 -3.79
CA VAL A 378 -13.74 31.15 -3.12
C VAL A 378 -13.11 31.79 -1.89
N GLN A 379 -12.65 33.04 -1.98
CA GLN A 379 -12.12 33.77 -0.83
C GLN A 379 -13.17 33.99 0.26
N PHE A 380 -14.41 34.23 -0.14
CA PHE A 380 -15.54 34.36 0.77
C PHE A 380 -15.79 33.06 1.55
N VAL A 381 -15.81 31.91 0.87
CA VAL A 381 -15.98 30.57 1.46
C VAL A 381 -14.82 30.25 2.39
N VAL A 382 -13.58 30.45 1.93
CA VAL A 382 -12.37 30.20 2.71
C VAL A 382 -12.39 30.90 4.06
N LYS A 383 -12.76 32.18 4.10
CA LYS A 383 -12.82 32.98 5.33
C LYS A 383 -13.89 32.49 6.32
N ARG A 384 -14.90 31.75 5.86
CA ARG A 384 -16.11 31.38 6.63
C ARG A 384 -16.25 29.88 6.86
N ASP A 385 -15.47 29.06 6.18
CA ASP A 385 -15.36 27.62 6.41
C ASP A 385 -14.23 27.33 7.42
N LYS A 386 -14.53 27.62 8.70
CA LYS A 386 -13.61 27.41 9.84
C LYS A 386 -13.27 25.93 10.08
N LYS A 387 -14.11 25.01 9.60
CA LYS A 387 -13.94 23.55 9.77
C LYS A 387 -13.15 22.92 8.62
N ALA A 388 -12.73 23.70 7.62
CA ALA A 388 -12.09 23.23 6.41
C ALA A 388 -12.88 22.09 5.72
N TYR A 389 -14.20 22.23 5.70
CA TYR A 389 -15.13 21.27 5.11
C TYR A 389 -15.02 21.18 3.58
N PHE A 390 -14.67 22.28 2.91
CA PHE A 390 -14.54 22.36 1.46
C PHE A 390 -13.09 22.39 0.97
N ASN A 391 -12.86 21.69 -0.12
CA ASN A 391 -11.64 21.75 -0.93
C ASN A 391 -11.93 22.50 -2.24
N PHE A 392 -10.90 23.00 -2.91
CA PHE A 392 -11.04 23.85 -4.09
C PHE A 392 -10.24 23.31 -5.27
N SER A 393 -10.77 23.42 -6.48
CA SER A 393 -10.05 23.07 -7.71
C SER A 393 -10.47 24.02 -8.83
N THR A 394 -9.57 24.32 -9.76
CA THR A 394 -9.93 25.15 -10.92
C THR A 394 -10.58 24.30 -12.00
N LEU A 395 -11.55 24.88 -12.71
CA LEU A 395 -12.03 24.35 -13.98
C LEU A 395 -10.90 24.54 -15.00
N GLN A 396 -10.27 23.46 -15.47
CA GLN A 396 -9.27 23.51 -16.52
C GLN A 396 -9.94 23.55 -17.91
N ASP A 397 -9.33 24.26 -18.86
CA ASP A 397 -9.81 24.41 -20.26
C ASP A 397 -9.86 23.10 -21.08
N SER A 398 -9.51 21.95 -20.51
CA SER A 398 -9.46 20.66 -21.20
C SER A 398 -10.81 19.90 -21.26
N ASP A 399 -11.87 20.44 -20.66
CA ASP A 399 -13.20 19.82 -20.62
C ASP A 399 -14.09 20.38 -21.75
N ASN A 400 -13.80 19.95 -22.98
CA ASN A 400 -14.48 20.36 -24.22
C ASN A 400 -16.02 20.18 -24.13
N GLY A 401 -16.75 21.30 -24.23
CA GLY A 401 -17.99 21.34 -25.02
C GLY A 401 -19.34 21.69 -24.35
N LYS A 402 -19.46 21.91 -23.02
CA LYS A 402 -20.79 22.13 -22.39
C LYS A 402 -20.90 23.17 -21.24
N LYS A 403 -20.02 24.18 -21.13
CA LYS A 403 -19.92 24.99 -19.90
C LYS A 403 -19.94 26.52 -20.04
N GLU A 404 -20.63 27.12 -21.01
CA GLU A 404 -20.64 28.59 -21.16
C GLU A 404 -21.14 29.37 -19.92
N TYR A 405 -21.97 28.74 -19.06
CA TYR A 405 -22.60 29.38 -17.90
C TYR A 405 -22.35 28.70 -16.55
N GLN A 406 -21.41 27.75 -16.45
CA GLN A 406 -21.08 27.07 -15.19
C GLN A 406 -19.88 27.73 -14.53
N THR A 407 -20.12 28.52 -13.47
CA THR A 407 -19.06 29.27 -12.76
C THR A 407 -18.62 28.62 -11.44
N ILE A 408 -19.52 27.94 -10.75
CA ILE A 408 -19.29 27.22 -9.49
C ILE A 408 -19.98 25.85 -9.56
N ILE A 409 -19.24 24.79 -9.28
CA ILE A 409 -19.73 23.41 -9.20
C ILE A 409 -19.29 22.84 -7.85
N LEU A 410 -20.18 22.14 -7.16
CA LEU A 410 -19.86 21.42 -5.93
C LEU A 410 -19.94 19.92 -6.18
N GLU A 411 -18.81 19.23 -6.06
CA GLU A 411 -18.73 17.77 -6.04
C GLU A 411 -18.83 17.29 -4.60
N LYS A 412 -20.03 16.85 -4.21
CA LYS A 412 -20.37 16.36 -2.88
C LYS A 412 -20.59 14.85 -2.94
N ASN A 413 -19.67 14.08 -2.37
CA ASN A 413 -19.67 12.62 -2.44
C ASN A 413 -19.71 12.12 -3.90
N THR A 414 -20.83 11.53 -4.35
CA THR A 414 -21.08 11.07 -5.73
C THR A 414 -22.00 12.01 -6.51
N GLU A 415 -22.43 13.12 -5.92
CA GLU A 415 -23.36 14.07 -6.53
C GLU A 415 -22.61 15.32 -7.01
N THR A 416 -22.93 15.74 -8.22
CA THR A 416 -22.48 17.01 -8.78
C THR A 416 -23.63 18.01 -8.68
N LEU A 417 -23.48 19.00 -7.81
CA LEU A 417 -24.40 20.11 -7.67
C LEU A 417 -23.90 21.29 -8.48
N GLU A 418 -24.82 21.97 -9.16
CA GLU A 418 -24.52 23.08 -10.07
C GLU A 418 -25.37 24.32 -9.76
N LYS A 419 -24.93 25.45 -10.32
CA LYS A 419 -25.65 26.74 -10.31
C LYS A 419 -26.08 27.18 -8.90
N SER A 420 -27.31 27.67 -8.77
CA SER A 420 -27.87 28.17 -7.52
C SER A 420 -27.84 27.11 -6.42
N THR A 421 -28.04 25.83 -6.78
CA THR A 421 -28.11 24.72 -5.81
C THR A 421 -26.73 24.44 -5.21
N ALA A 422 -25.66 24.53 -6.01
CA ALA A 422 -24.28 24.45 -5.49
C ALA A 422 -23.99 25.57 -4.49
N VAL A 423 -24.31 26.83 -4.84
CA VAL A 423 -24.02 27.98 -3.99
C VAL A 423 -24.78 27.92 -2.66
N LEU A 424 -26.06 27.54 -2.69
CA LEU A 424 -26.88 27.41 -1.48
C LEU A 424 -26.41 26.26 -0.59
N GLU A 425 -26.03 25.12 -1.17
CA GLU A 425 -25.48 23.99 -0.40
C GLU A 425 -24.11 24.31 0.22
N ILE A 426 -23.29 25.12 -0.46
CA ILE A 426 -22.04 25.66 0.12
C ILE A 426 -22.38 26.56 1.30
N ALA A 427 -23.31 27.51 1.13
CA ALA A 427 -23.69 28.48 2.17
C ALA A 427 -24.21 27.81 3.45
N ARG A 428 -24.97 26.70 3.31
CA ARG A 428 -25.47 25.88 4.43
C ARG A 428 -24.37 25.42 5.40
N ASN A 429 -23.16 25.19 4.89
CA ASN A 429 -22.04 24.64 5.66
C ASN A 429 -21.02 25.71 6.09
N LEU A 430 -21.32 27.00 5.90
CA LEU A 430 -20.49 28.12 6.36
C LEU A 430 -20.83 28.54 7.80
N SER A 431 -19.90 29.19 8.49
CA SER A 431 -20.10 29.66 9.88
C SER A 431 -20.80 31.03 9.95
N GLY A 432 -21.61 31.28 10.98
CA GLY A 432 -22.32 32.55 11.18
C GLY A 432 -23.75 32.50 10.65
N LEU A 433 -24.24 33.60 10.06
CA LEU A 433 -25.62 33.69 9.54
C LEU A 433 -25.79 33.17 8.11
N TRP A 434 -24.72 32.73 7.45
CA TRP A 434 -24.76 32.23 6.06
C TRP A 434 -25.60 30.98 5.84
N PRO A 435 -25.71 30.03 6.80
CA PRO A 435 -26.61 28.89 6.64
C PRO A 435 -28.07 29.28 6.40
N TYR A 436 -28.52 30.46 6.86
CA TYR A 436 -29.89 30.93 6.62
C TYR A 436 -30.16 31.24 5.14
N LEU A 437 -29.14 31.50 4.32
CA LEU A 437 -29.32 31.63 2.87
C LEU A 437 -29.87 30.35 2.25
N TYR A 438 -29.67 29.19 2.89
CA TYR A 438 -30.25 27.93 2.45
C TYR A 438 -31.79 27.95 2.41
N LEU A 439 -32.45 28.87 3.13
CA LEU A 439 -33.90 29.06 3.02
C LEU A 439 -34.35 29.50 1.62
N LEU A 440 -33.46 30.13 0.84
CA LEU A 440 -33.72 30.44 -0.58
C LEU A 440 -33.88 29.20 -1.45
N LEU A 441 -33.61 27.99 -0.92
CA LEU A 441 -33.94 26.74 -1.59
C LEU A 441 -35.48 26.56 -1.76
N LEU A 442 -36.29 27.26 -0.95
CA LEU A 442 -37.75 27.35 -1.11
C LEU A 442 -38.16 28.08 -2.39
N VAL A 443 -37.30 28.94 -2.93
CA VAL A 443 -37.54 29.59 -4.22
C VAL A 443 -37.42 28.54 -5.33
N PRO A 444 -38.40 28.45 -6.25
CA PRO A 444 -38.39 27.46 -7.32
C PRO A 444 -37.09 27.49 -8.13
N LYS A 445 -36.53 26.29 -8.38
CA LYS A 445 -35.26 26.11 -9.11
C LYS A 445 -35.17 26.93 -10.41
N PRO A 446 -36.21 27.01 -11.27
CA PRO A 446 -36.13 27.78 -12.51
C PRO A 446 -35.84 29.27 -12.28
N LEU A 447 -36.46 29.87 -11.26
CA LEU A 447 -36.30 31.30 -10.96
C LEU A 447 -34.89 31.60 -10.44
N ARG A 448 -34.42 30.82 -9.46
CA ARG A 448 -33.07 31.02 -8.91
C ARG A 448 -31.96 30.68 -9.90
N ASP A 449 -32.15 29.68 -10.77
CA ASP A 449 -31.20 29.36 -11.83
C ASP A 449 -31.21 30.41 -12.96
N TYR A 450 -32.34 31.05 -13.23
CA TYR A 450 -32.43 32.18 -14.16
C TYR A 450 -31.60 33.37 -13.68
N VAL A 451 -31.77 33.78 -12.42
CA VAL A 451 -30.95 34.84 -11.81
C VAL A 451 -29.47 34.47 -11.83
N TYR A 452 -29.13 33.23 -11.46
CA TYR A 452 -27.76 32.73 -11.53
C TYR A 452 -27.18 32.84 -12.94
N SER A 453 -27.94 32.43 -13.96
CA SER A 453 -27.52 32.47 -15.35
C SER A 453 -27.28 33.90 -15.87
N ILE A 454 -28.07 34.89 -15.45
CA ILE A 454 -27.82 36.31 -15.77
C ILE A 454 -26.47 36.76 -15.21
N ILE A 455 -26.22 36.49 -13.93
CA ILE A 455 -24.97 36.87 -13.26
C ILE A 455 -23.78 36.15 -13.92
N ALA A 456 -23.91 34.85 -14.18
CA ALA A 456 -22.87 34.05 -14.81
C ALA A 456 -22.55 34.56 -16.23
N LYS A 457 -23.55 34.97 -17.02
CA LYS A 457 -23.36 35.50 -18.37
C LYS A 457 -22.64 36.86 -18.35
N ASN A 458 -22.96 37.73 -17.40
CA ASN A 458 -22.39 39.07 -17.31
C ASN A 458 -21.10 39.15 -16.48
N ARG A 459 -20.62 38.04 -15.90
CA ARG A 459 -19.55 38.02 -14.89
C ARG A 459 -18.26 38.73 -15.33
N TYR A 460 -17.86 38.60 -16.58
CA TYR A 460 -16.64 39.22 -17.08
C TYR A 460 -16.81 40.71 -17.37
N HIS A 461 -18.01 41.12 -17.78
CA HIS A 461 -18.32 42.52 -18.02
C HIS A 461 -18.46 43.29 -16.70
N TRP A 462 -19.12 42.69 -15.70
CA TRP A 462 -19.37 43.33 -14.41
C TRP A 462 -18.19 43.25 -13.44
N PHE A 463 -17.46 42.13 -13.42
CA PHE A 463 -16.41 41.91 -12.43
C PHE A 463 -15.01 41.83 -13.02
N GLY A 464 -14.87 41.73 -14.35
CA GLY A 464 -13.58 41.63 -15.03
C GLY A 464 -12.95 40.23 -15.00
N LYS A 465 -11.79 40.13 -15.67
CA LYS A 465 -10.91 38.95 -15.72
C LYS A 465 -9.54 39.28 -15.11
N ARG A 466 -8.80 38.25 -14.71
CA ARG A 466 -7.37 38.34 -14.35
C ARG A 466 -6.53 37.60 -15.37
N ASP A 467 -5.34 38.13 -15.65
CA ASP A 467 -4.36 37.50 -16.55
C ASP A 467 -3.68 36.27 -15.93
N THR A 468 -3.75 36.14 -14.61
CA THR A 468 -3.19 35.01 -13.87
C THR A 468 -4.20 34.43 -12.89
N CYS A 469 -4.15 33.10 -12.74
CA CYS A 469 -4.98 32.40 -11.77
C CYS A 469 -4.60 32.83 -10.35
N MET A 470 -5.59 32.86 -9.46
CA MET A 470 -5.35 33.12 -8.05
C MET A 470 -4.28 32.17 -7.48
N VAL A 471 -3.22 32.75 -6.90
CA VAL A 471 -2.24 32.02 -6.11
C VAL A 471 -2.75 31.96 -4.66
N PRO A 472 -3.08 30.78 -4.12
CA PRO A 472 -3.54 30.66 -2.74
C PRO A 472 -2.41 31.02 -1.77
N SER A 473 -2.77 31.63 -0.63
CA SER A 473 -1.81 31.88 0.45
C SER A 473 -1.22 30.56 0.97
N PRO A 474 -0.02 30.57 1.59
CA PRO A 474 0.64 29.35 2.07
C PRO A 474 -0.26 28.46 2.95
N ASP A 475 -1.07 29.08 3.80
CA ASP A 475 -2.01 28.39 4.70
C ASP A 475 -3.17 27.71 3.97
N LEU A 476 -3.55 28.23 2.79
CA LEU A 476 -4.65 27.72 1.98
C LEU A 476 -4.23 26.66 0.98
N LYS A 477 -2.92 26.52 0.72
CA LYS A 477 -2.38 25.57 -0.26
C LYS A 477 -2.82 24.13 -0.02
N ASN A 478 -3.06 23.74 1.23
CA ASN A 478 -3.51 22.39 1.60
C ASN A 478 -4.98 22.11 1.22
N ARG A 479 -5.78 23.13 0.91
CA ARG A 479 -7.20 23.03 0.56
C ARG A 479 -7.44 23.08 -0.95
N PHE A 480 -6.48 23.58 -1.73
CA PHE A 480 -6.51 23.56 -3.19
C PHE A 480 -5.96 22.23 -3.72
N LEU A 481 -6.58 21.69 -4.76
CA LEU A 481 -6.27 20.41 -5.40
C LEU A 481 -5.45 20.58 -6.68
#